data_AF-V6KNU6-F1
#
_entry.id   AF-V6KNU6-F1
#
_cell.length_a   1.000
_cell.length_b   1.000
_cell.length_c   1.000
_cell.angle_alpha   90.00
_cell.angle_beta   90.00
_cell.angle_gamma   90.00
#
_symmetry.space_group_name_H-M   'P 1'
#
loop_
_entity.id
_entity.type
_entity.pdbx_description
1 polymer ?
#
loop_
_entity_poly.entity_id
_entity_poly.type
_entity_poly.pdbx_seq_one_letter_code
_entity_poly.pdbx_strand_id
1 'polypeptide(L)'
;MSDSPQDHGDPDDTTLLARLRTGPSRDDAWRRLAAVSDEFADLPHADGDTCWVQSTRGSDGVVTVGYPEYSARVQRACRSLAEVGAVTPAYPWMRHRPPALPEDGSPPAPADAVRLATTLIRGERFCDGTIGQAADHGTLQAVLASLTDWHRRRTVHRSTSNP
;
A
#
# COMPACT_ATOMS: atom_id res chain seq x y z
N MET A 1 -11.58 -28.08 -28.87
CA MET A 1 -11.51 -27.75 -27.44
C MET A 1 -11.19 -26.28 -27.36
N SER A 2 -12.20 -25.46 -27.09
CA SER A 2 -12.02 -24.01 -26.94
C SER A 2 -11.53 -23.74 -25.53
N ASP A 3 -10.38 -23.10 -25.43
CA ASP A 3 -9.78 -22.65 -24.18
C ASP A 3 -10.53 -21.39 -23.73
N SER A 4 -11.42 -21.54 -22.76
CA SER A 4 -12.07 -20.40 -22.10
C SER A 4 -11.12 -19.89 -21.01
N PRO A 5 -10.78 -18.59 -20.94
CA PRO A 5 -9.97 -18.07 -19.86
C PRO A 5 -10.77 -18.22 -18.56
N GLN A 6 -10.30 -19.07 -17.66
CA GLN A 6 -10.93 -19.24 -16.36
C GLN A 6 -10.67 -17.97 -15.54
N ASP A 7 -11.71 -17.15 -15.41
CA ASP A 7 -11.81 -16.06 -14.44
C ASP A 7 -11.65 -16.63 -13.02
N HIS A 8 -10.44 -16.50 -12.47
CA HIS A 8 -9.98 -17.13 -11.25
C HIS A 8 -10.29 -16.30 -9.99
N GLY A 9 -11.36 -15.50 -9.99
CA GLY A 9 -11.77 -14.73 -8.81
C GLY A 9 -10.74 -13.69 -8.33
N ASP A 10 -9.84 -13.22 -9.21
CA ASP A 10 -9.14 -11.95 -9.03
C ASP A 10 -10.12 -10.85 -9.47
N PRO A 11 -10.50 -9.90 -8.59
CA PRO A 11 -11.34 -8.79 -9.01
C PRO A 11 -10.70 -8.02 -10.17
N ASP A 12 -11.53 -7.62 -11.13
CA ASP A 12 -11.10 -6.76 -12.22
C ASP A 12 -10.60 -5.39 -11.70
N ASP A 13 -9.75 -4.73 -12.50
CA ASP A 13 -9.14 -3.45 -12.14
C ASP A 13 -10.18 -2.35 -11.87
N THR A 14 -11.30 -2.36 -12.58
CA THR A 14 -12.38 -1.37 -12.38
C THR A 14 -13.02 -1.56 -11.01
N THR A 15 -13.23 -2.81 -10.60
CA THR A 15 -13.76 -3.19 -9.29
C THR A 15 -12.83 -2.75 -8.17
N LEU A 16 -11.51 -2.89 -8.34
CA LEU A 16 -10.53 -2.42 -7.36
C LEU A 16 -10.49 -0.89 -7.28
N LEU A 17 -10.43 -0.21 -8.41
CA LEU A 17 -10.41 1.26 -8.47
C LEU A 17 -11.70 1.88 -7.94
N ALA A 18 -12.84 1.23 -8.11
CA ALA A 18 -14.11 1.67 -7.53
C ALA A 18 -14.13 1.65 -5.99
N ARG A 19 -13.16 1.00 -5.33
CA ARG A 19 -13.01 1.03 -3.87
C ARG A 19 -12.27 2.26 -3.36
N LEU A 20 -11.52 2.93 -4.23
CA LEU A 20 -10.83 4.17 -3.90
C LEU A 20 -11.84 5.28 -3.64
N ARG A 21 -11.72 5.93 -2.47
CA ARG A 21 -12.70 6.90 -2.00
C ARG A 21 -12.31 8.31 -2.45
N THR A 22 -12.83 8.76 -3.59
CA THR A 22 -12.42 10.03 -4.25
C THR A 22 -13.45 11.17 -4.09
N GLY A 23 -14.25 11.17 -3.02
CA GLY A 23 -15.22 12.24 -2.75
C GLY A 23 -14.64 13.36 -1.89
N PRO A 24 -15.28 14.55 -1.84
CA PRO A 24 -14.78 15.69 -1.05
C PRO A 24 -14.51 15.39 0.42
N SER A 25 -15.30 14.46 1.01
CA SER A 25 -15.12 13.98 2.38
C SER A 25 -13.82 13.20 2.62
N ARG A 26 -13.03 12.96 1.57
CA ARG A 26 -11.77 12.21 1.58
C ARG A 26 -10.59 13.00 1.01
N ASP A 27 -10.79 14.25 0.62
CA ASP A 27 -9.71 15.10 0.09
C ASP A 27 -8.55 15.22 1.09
N ASP A 28 -8.85 15.30 2.38
CA ASP A 28 -7.85 15.29 3.45
C ASP A 28 -7.01 14.01 3.47
N ALA A 29 -7.63 12.85 3.23
CA ALA A 29 -6.91 11.57 3.22
C ALA A 29 -5.98 11.50 1.99
N TRP A 30 -6.43 11.96 0.83
CA TRP A 30 -5.59 12.06 -0.37
C TRP A 30 -4.47 13.08 -0.22
N ARG A 31 -4.71 14.22 0.43
CA ARG A 31 -3.64 15.19 0.77
C ARG A 31 -2.59 14.57 1.67
N ARG A 32 -2.99 13.82 2.71
CA ARG A 32 -2.06 13.10 3.59
C ARG A 32 -1.28 12.03 2.84
N LEU A 33 -1.94 11.25 1.97
CA LEU A 33 -1.27 10.26 1.13
C LEU A 33 -0.20 10.91 0.25
N ALA A 34 -0.54 12.02 -0.42
CA ALA A 34 0.38 12.77 -1.26
C ALA A 34 1.58 13.32 -0.47
N ALA A 35 1.32 13.96 0.68
CA ALA A 35 2.38 14.51 1.53
C ALA A 35 3.36 13.42 1.99
N VAL A 36 2.85 12.25 2.40
CA VAL A 36 3.73 11.12 2.78
C VAL A 36 4.46 10.55 1.57
N SER A 37 3.84 10.52 0.39
CA SER A 37 4.52 10.15 -0.85
C SER A 37 5.69 11.09 -1.15
N ASP A 38 5.51 12.40 -0.96
CA ASP A 38 6.56 13.40 -1.16
C ASP A 38 7.68 13.24 -0.10
N GLU A 39 7.34 13.00 1.17
CA GLU A 39 8.33 12.69 2.23
C GLU A 39 9.23 11.48 1.88
N PHE A 40 8.66 10.45 1.26
CA PHE A 40 9.43 9.28 0.80
C PHE A 40 10.25 9.56 -0.46
N ALA A 41 9.79 10.44 -1.35
CA ALA A 41 10.57 10.85 -2.52
C ALA A 41 11.79 11.68 -2.11
N ASP A 42 11.64 12.56 -1.12
CA ASP A 42 12.72 13.40 -0.58
C ASP A 42 13.73 12.59 0.23
N LEU A 43 13.27 11.57 0.96
CA LEU A 43 14.10 10.69 1.79
C LEU A 43 13.78 9.21 1.53
N PRO A 44 14.25 8.61 0.41
CA PRO A 44 13.90 7.24 0.02
C PRO A 44 14.29 6.17 1.06
N HIS A 45 15.43 6.38 1.73
CA HIS A 45 16.01 5.46 2.72
C HIS A 45 16.36 6.22 4.01
N ALA A 46 15.35 6.66 4.76
CA ALA A 46 15.65 7.23 6.07
C ALA A 46 15.97 6.09 7.05
N ASP A 47 17.08 6.25 7.75
CA ASP A 47 17.45 5.35 8.83
C ASP A 47 16.31 5.27 9.86
N GLY A 48 15.98 4.05 10.28
CA GLY A 48 14.99 3.80 11.32
C GLY A 48 13.53 3.71 10.85
N ASP A 49 13.28 3.54 9.56
CA ASP A 49 11.92 3.25 9.08
C ASP A 49 11.33 1.96 9.64
N THR A 50 12.20 0.98 9.87
CA THR A 50 11.91 -0.24 10.60
C THR A 50 13.02 -0.50 11.59
N CYS A 51 12.65 -0.75 12.84
CA CYS A 51 13.56 -1.20 13.89
C CYS A 51 13.05 -2.52 14.44
N TRP A 52 13.89 -3.55 14.48
CA TRP A 52 13.53 -4.83 15.09
C TRP A 52 13.80 -4.78 16.59
N VAL A 53 12.74 -4.86 17.39
CA VAL A 53 12.85 -5.08 18.83
C VAL A 53 13.31 -6.52 19.05
N GLN A 54 14.38 -6.70 19.82
CA GLN A 54 14.90 -8.04 20.09
C GLN A 54 13.97 -8.82 21.03
N SER A 55 13.90 -10.13 20.82
CA SER A 55 13.24 -11.02 21.76
C SER A 55 13.92 -10.91 23.13
N THR A 56 13.14 -10.73 24.19
CA THR A 56 13.65 -10.65 25.56
C THR A 56 13.02 -11.74 26.41
N ARG A 57 13.79 -12.24 27.38
CA ARG A 57 13.28 -13.15 28.41
C ARG A 57 13.25 -12.42 29.74
N GLY A 58 12.05 -12.25 30.29
CA GLY A 58 11.84 -11.66 31.60
C GLY A 58 12.42 -12.54 32.72
N SER A 59 12.65 -11.92 33.88
CA SER A 59 13.12 -12.61 35.09
C SER A 59 12.08 -13.59 35.66
N ASP A 60 10.82 -13.45 35.25
CA ASP A 60 9.70 -14.37 35.50
C ASP A 60 9.65 -15.56 34.53
N GLY A 61 10.57 -15.62 33.56
CA GLY A 61 10.66 -16.67 32.56
C GLY A 61 9.78 -16.45 31.32
N VAL A 62 8.97 -15.38 31.28
CA VAL A 62 8.14 -15.01 30.13
C VAL A 62 9.04 -14.54 28.98
N VAL A 63 8.76 -15.03 27.77
CA VAL A 63 9.49 -14.61 26.56
C VAL A 63 8.61 -13.63 25.78
N THR A 64 9.10 -12.41 25.60
CA THR A 64 8.57 -11.47 24.61
C THR A 64 9.28 -11.73 23.29
N VAL A 65 8.53 -12.13 22.28
CA VAL A 65 9.06 -12.33 20.93
C VAL A 65 9.34 -10.96 20.30
N GLY A 66 10.46 -10.86 19.59
CA GLY A 66 10.84 -9.65 18.88
C GLY A 66 9.84 -9.29 17.78
N TYR A 67 9.64 -8.00 17.56
CA TYR A 67 8.66 -7.47 16.62
C TYR A 67 9.22 -6.21 15.94
N PRO A 68 8.76 -5.89 14.71
CA PRO A 68 9.15 -4.66 14.04
C PRO A 68 8.40 -3.46 14.64
N GLU A 69 9.14 -2.40 14.91
CA GLU A 69 8.61 -1.06 15.17
C GLU A 69 8.80 -0.20 13.92
N TYR A 70 7.72 0.42 13.49
CA TYR A 70 7.69 1.25 12.29
C TYR A 70 7.77 2.73 12.64
N SER A 71 8.53 3.49 11.87
CA SER A 71 8.61 4.94 12.02
C SER A 71 7.24 5.60 11.84
N ALA A 72 7.11 6.84 12.34
CA ALA A 72 5.87 7.59 12.21
C ALA A 72 5.46 7.80 10.74
N ARG A 73 6.40 7.94 9.80
CA ARG A 73 6.09 8.12 8.37
C ARG A 73 5.55 6.84 7.73
N VAL A 74 6.12 5.67 8.06
CA VAL A 74 5.61 4.36 7.61
C VAL A 74 4.20 4.12 8.16
N GLN A 75 3.97 4.42 9.44
CA GLN A 75 2.63 4.32 10.03
C GLN A 75 1.61 5.26 9.37
N ARG A 76 2.01 6.51 9.07
CA ARG A 76 1.16 7.47 8.32
C ARG A 76 0.85 7.00 6.91
N ALA A 77 1.82 6.40 6.21
CA ALA A 77 1.60 5.81 4.89
C ALA A 77 0.53 4.72 4.93
N CYS A 78 0.70 3.75 5.84
CA CYS A 78 -0.24 2.62 5.98
C CYS A 78 -1.66 3.09 6.34
N ARG A 79 -1.76 4.06 7.25
CA ARG A 79 -3.04 4.67 7.63
C ARG A 79 -3.69 5.37 6.44
N SER A 80 -2.93 6.18 5.70
CA SER A 80 -3.45 6.93 4.55
C SER A 80 -3.95 6.00 3.46
N LEU A 81 -3.22 4.91 3.17
CA LEU A 81 -3.66 3.86 2.23
C LEU A 81 -5.00 3.23 2.64
N ALA A 82 -5.19 2.94 3.93
CA ALA A 82 -6.46 2.41 4.43
C ALA A 82 -7.59 3.46 4.37
N GLU A 83 -7.30 4.73 4.66
CA GLU A 83 -8.29 5.82 4.65
C GLU A 83 -8.83 6.09 3.24
N VAL A 84 -7.96 6.09 2.22
CA VAL A 84 -8.35 6.26 0.81
C VAL A 84 -8.99 5.01 0.20
N GLY A 85 -9.03 3.89 0.92
CA GLY A 85 -9.67 2.65 0.47
C GLY A 85 -8.79 1.74 -0.38
N ALA A 86 -7.47 1.98 -0.43
CA ALA A 86 -6.52 1.13 -1.14
C ALA A 86 -6.30 -0.22 -0.44
N VAL A 87 -6.59 -0.31 0.87
CA VAL A 87 -6.66 -1.58 1.60
C VAL A 87 -8.10 -2.07 1.57
N THR A 88 -8.40 -3.08 0.75
CA THR A 88 -9.77 -3.48 0.46
C THR A 88 -10.01 -4.99 0.65
N PRO A 89 -11.18 -5.41 1.16
CA PRO A 89 -11.55 -6.82 1.16
C PRO A 89 -11.93 -7.34 -0.23
N ALA A 90 -12.09 -6.48 -1.23
CA ALA A 90 -12.45 -6.88 -2.59
C ALA A 90 -11.36 -7.73 -3.25
N TYR A 91 -10.09 -7.55 -2.86
CA TYR A 91 -8.98 -8.38 -3.30
C TYR A 91 -8.72 -9.52 -2.31
N PRO A 92 -8.95 -10.79 -2.68
CA PRO A 92 -8.71 -11.94 -1.81
C PRO A 92 -7.21 -12.27 -1.79
N TRP A 93 -6.41 -11.40 -1.17
CA TRP A 93 -4.94 -11.42 -1.18
C TRP A 93 -4.28 -12.74 -0.76
N MET A 94 -4.94 -13.58 0.05
CA MET A 94 -4.39 -14.90 0.43
C MET A 94 -4.48 -15.94 -0.68
N ARG A 95 -5.32 -15.71 -1.70
CA ARG A 95 -5.51 -16.63 -2.83
C ARG A 95 -4.70 -16.24 -4.06
N HIS A 96 -4.11 -15.05 -4.05
CA HIS A 96 -3.45 -14.46 -5.20
C HIS A 96 -2.05 -14.00 -4.84
N ARG A 97 -1.10 -14.22 -5.76
CA ARG A 97 0.23 -13.68 -5.61
C ARG A 97 0.17 -12.16 -5.80
N PRO A 98 0.81 -11.34 -4.94
CA PRO A 98 0.93 -9.91 -5.22
C PRO A 98 1.62 -9.70 -6.58
N PRO A 99 1.18 -8.70 -7.37
CA PRO A 99 1.83 -8.39 -8.63
C PRO A 99 3.28 -7.96 -8.38
N ALA A 100 4.16 -8.28 -9.33
CA ALA A 100 5.54 -7.80 -9.30
C ALA A 100 5.57 -6.30 -9.62
N LEU A 101 6.53 -5.57 -9.06
CA LEU A 101 6.81 -4.22 -9.53
C LEU A 101 7.42 -4.27 -10.94
N PRO A 102 7.17 -3.24 -11.78
CA PRO A 102 7.85 -3.09 -13.06
C PRO A 102 9.37 -3.09 -12.89
N GLU A 103 10.08 -3.84 -13.74
CA GLU A 103 11.56 -3.95 -13.70
C GLU A 103 12.26 -2.65 -14.10
N ASP A 104 11.57 -1.78 -14.84
CA ASP A 104 12.07 -0.47 -15.26
C ASP A 104 12.02 0.60 -14.15
N GLY A 105 11.55 0.23 -12.96
CA GLY A 105 11.41 1.13 -11.81
C GLY A 105 10.20 2.08 -11.92
N SER A 106 9.36 1.92 -12.93
CA SER A 106 8.13 2.70 -13.04
C SER A 106 7.13 2.32 -11.94
N PRO A 107 6.27 3.27 -11.48
CA PRO A 107 5.21 2.92 -10.54
C PRO A 107 4.26 1.87 -11.14
N PRO A 108 3.75 0.92 -10.33
CA PRO A 108 2.81 -0.08 -10.80
C PRO A 108 1.51 0.57 -11.30
N ALA A 109 0.72 -0.18 -12.09
CA ALA A 109 -0.62 0.27 -12.45
C ALA A 109 -1.46 0.56 -11.18
N PRO A 110 -2.37 1.54 -11.19
CA PRO A 110 -3.11 1.92 -9.98
C PRO A 110 -3.92 0.78 -9.33
N ALA A 111 -4.44 -0.17 -10.12
CA ALA A 111 -5.09 -1.36 -9.60
C ALA A 111 -4.10 -2.33 -8.92
N ASP A 112 -2.92 -2.52 -9.50
CA ASP A 112 -1.85 -3.31 -8.89
C ASP A 112 -1.32 -2.66 -7.61
N ALA A 113 -1.28 -1.32 -7.55
CA ALA A 113 -0.99 -0.60 -6.32
C ALA A 113 -2.02 -0.90 -5.21
N VAL A 114 -3.31 -1.06 -5.55
CA VAL A 114 -4.35 -1.50 -4.59
C VAL A 114 -4.13 -2.97 -4.16
N ARG A 115 -3.77 -3.87 -5.08
CA ARG A 115 -3.43 -5.27 -4.76
C ARG A 115 -2.23 -5.34 -3.80
N LEU A 116 -1.18 -4.57 -4.10
CA LEU A 116 0.03 -4.46 -3.27
C LEU A 116 -0.30 -3.85 -1.90
N ALA A 117 -0.96 -2.70 -1.84
CA ALA A 117 -1.35 -2.06 -0.57
C ALA A 117 -2.14 -3.03 0.33
N THR A 118 -3.11 -3.75 -0.26
CA THR A 118 -3.90 -4.75 0.47
C THR A 118 -3.04 -5.90 0.97
N THR A 119 -2.14 -6.44 0.13
CA THR A 119 -1.26 -7.55 0.49
C THR A 119 -0.29 -7.16 1.60
N LEU A 120 0.37 -6.01 1.49
CA LEU A 120 1.34 -5.53 2.46
C LEU A 120 0.71 -5.33 3.84
N ILE A 121 -0.36 -4.54 3.90
CA ILE A 121 -0.95 -4.13 5.18
C ILE A 121 -1.71 -5.27 5.85
N ARG A 122 -2.37 -6.14 5.07
CA ARG A 122 -3.05 -7.31 5.64
C ARG A 122 -2.08 -8.44 5.94
N GLY A 123 -1.04 -8.62 5.12
CA GLY A 123 0.00 -9.62 5.27
C GLY A 123 0.85 -9.42 6.53
N GLU A 124 1.07 -8.17 6.95
CA GLU A 124 1.77 -7.86 8.20
C GLU A 124 1.19 -8.57 9.42
N ARG A 125 -0.13 -8.81 9.44
CA ARG A 125 -0.80 -9.51 10.56
C ARG A 125 -0.46 -11.00 10.65
N PHE A 126 0.18 -11.54 9.63
CA PHE A 126 0.52 -12.97 9.50
C PHE A 126 2.02 -13.19 9.42
N CYS A 127 2.76 -12.23 8.89
CA CYS A 127 4.21 -12.24 8.80
C CYS A 127 4.76 -10.88 9.23
N ASP A 128 5.36 -10.83 10.42
CA ASP A 128 6.03 -9.65 10.94
C ASP A 128 7.14 -9.19 9.98
N GLY A 129 7.18 -7.88 9.70
CA GLY A 129 8.23 -7.26 8.90
C GLY A 129 7.92 -7.14 7.41
N THR A 130 6.72 -7.51 6.97
CA THR A 130 6.27 -7.37 5.57
C THR A 130 6.27 -5.90 5.13
N ILE A 131 5.75 -5.01 5.98
CA ILE A 131 5.74 -3.56 5.74
C ILE A 131 7.16 -3.01 5.74
N GLY A 132 8.01 -3.48 6.65
CA GLY A 132 9.41 -3.02 6.73
C GLY A 132 10.20 -3.37 5.48
N GLN A 133 10.14 -4.62 5.03
CA GLN A 133 10.75 -5.05 3.76
C GLN A 133 10.22 -4.26 2.56
N ALA A 134 8.93 -3.94 2.54
CA ALA A 134 8.34 -3.15 1.47
C ALA A 134 8.80 -1.69 1.49
N ALA A 135 9.05 -1.11 2.66
CA ALA A 135 9.66 0.21 2.80
C ALA A 135 11.14 0.19 2.35
N ASP A 136 11.90 -0.82 2.76
CA ASP A 136 13.32 -0.95 2.42
C ASP A 136 13.55 -1.16 0.91
N HIS A 137 12.71 -1.97 0.26
CA HIS A 137 12.81 -2.29 -1.16
C HIS A 137 12.08 -1.29 -2.08
N GLY A 138 11.54 -0.19 -1.55
CA GLY A 138 10.86 0.81 -2.38
C GLY A 138 9.43 0.46 -2.82
N THR A 139 8.90 -0.69 -2.39
CA THR A 139 7.55 -1.14 -2.80
C THR A 139 6.46 -0.26 -2.21
N LEU A 140 6.58 0.14 -0.95
CA LEU A 140 5.63 1.05 -0.32
C LEU A 140 5.61 2.41 -1.04
N GLN A 141 6.79 2.92 -1.41
CA GLN A 141 6.99 4.17 -2.13
C GLN A 141 6.35 4.11 -3.51
N ALA A 142 6.56 3.02 -4.27
CA ALA A 142 5.97 2.83 -5.59
C ALA A 142 4.43 2.81 -5.54
N VAL A 143 3.85 2.17 -4.51
CA VAL A 143 2.41 2.15 -4.26
C VAL A 143 1.87 3.56 -3.98
N LEU A 144 2.53 4.30 -3.08
CA LEU A 144 2.13 5.68 -2.72
C LEU A 144 2.19 6.61 -3.95
N ALA A 145 3.26 6.53 -4.73
CA ALA A 145 3.45 7.33 -5.93
C ALA A 145 2.38 7.04 -6.99
N SER A 146 2.14 5.76 -7.28
CA SER A 146 1.13 5.32 -8.25
C SER A 146 -0.27 5.84 -7.91
N LEU A 147 -0.71 5.67 -6.66
CA LEU A 147 -2.05 6.09 -6.23
C LEU A 147 -2.20 7.61 -6.17
N THR A 148 -1.16 8.32 -5.73
CA THR A 148 -1.15 9.79 -5.70
C THR A 148 -1.26 10.37 -7.11
N ASP A 149 -0.47 9.85 -8.05
CA ASP A 149 -0.49 10.29 -9.44
C ASP A 149 -1.83 9.97 -10.13
N TRP A 150 -2.37 8.77 -9.90
CA TRP A 150 -3.71 8.40 -10.38
C TRP A 150 -4.79 9.39 -9.90
N HIS A 151 -4.77 9.74 -8.61
CA HIS A 151 -5.74 10.68 -8.06
C HIS A 151 -5.59 12.08 -8.68
N ARG A 152 -4.35 12.56 -8.84
CA ARG A 152 -4.06 13.86 -9.45
C ARG A 152 -4.53 13.93 -10.91
N ARG A 153 -4.27 12.90 -11.72
CA ARG A 153 -4.75 12.82 -13.11
C ARG A 153 -6.27 12.85 -13.19
N ARG A 154 -6.94 12.18 -12.26
CA ARG A 154 -8.41 12.14 -12.17
C ARG A 154 -9.02 13.50 -11.77
N THR A 155 -8.43 14.22 -10.81
CA THR A 155 -8.95 15.52 -10.38
C THR A 155 -8.79 16.58 -11.46
N VAL A 156 -7.66 16.61 -12.16
CA VAL A 156 -7.43 17.51 -13.32
C VAL A 156 -8.49 17.28 -14.40
N HIS A 157 -8.75 16.02 -14.78
CA HIS A 157 -9.76 15.70 -15.77
C HIS A 157 -11.17 16.17 -15.35
N ARG A 158 -11.52 16.04 -14.06
CA ARG A 158 -12.81 16.50 -13.54
C ARG A 158 -12.97 18.03 -13.60
N SER A 159 -11.90 18.78 -13.36
CA SER A 159 -11.91 20.24 -13.46
C SER A 159 -12.05 20.76 -14.89
N THR A 160 -11.60 20.00 -15.89
CA THR A 160 -11.72 20.38 -17.31
C THR A 160 -13.08 20.01 -17.93
N SER A 161 -13.82 19.06 -17.35
CA SER A 161 -15.12 18.60 -17.86
C SER A 161 -16.35 19.32 -17.29
N ASN A 162 -16.20 20.42 -16.56
CA ASN A 162 -17.32 21.19 -16.00
C ASN A 162 -17.46 22.55 -16.70
N PRO A 163 -18.29 22.67 -17.76
CA PRO A 163 -18.69 23.96 -18.33
C PRO A 163 -19.70 24.71 -17.45
#